data_AF-A0A3D1IJ03-F1
#
_entry.id   AF-A0A3D1IJ03-F1
#
_cell.length_a   1.000
_cell.length_b   1.000
_cell.length_c   1.000
_cell.angle_alpha   90.00
_cell.angle_beta   90.00
_cell.angle_gamma   90.00
#
_symmetry.space_group_name_H-M   'P 1'
#
loop_
_entity.id
_entity.type
_entity.pdbx_description
1 polymer ?
#
loop_
_entity_poly.entity_id
_entity_poly.type
_entity_poly.pdbx_seq_one_letter_code
_entity_poly.pdbx_strand_id
1 'polypeptide(L)' 'VDYVGSADCGTLVHPRLLGSQIHSGGIQGFGIALSQKWVFDRRWGLSVAKRFYNNRPPGILDVPHERPMGWTAAEEP' A
#
# COMPACT_ATOMS: atom_id res chain seq x y z
N VAL A 1 -10.41 -10.73 1.88
CA VAL A 1 -10.11 -10.22 0.53
C VAL A 1 -8.79 -10.82 0.12
N ASP A 2 -8.72 -11.45 -1.05
CA ASP A 2 -7.48 -12.04 -1.55
C ASP A 2 -6.78 -11.01 -2.45
N TYR A 3 -5.49 -10.75 -2.20
CA TYR A 3 -4.65 -9.85 -2.99
C TYR A 3 -3.39 -10.58 -3.45
N VAL A 4 -3.05 -10.40 -4.73
CA VAL A 4 -1.79 -10.83 -5.31
C VAL A 4 -1.21 -9.68 -6.15
N GLY A 5 0.04 -9.32 -5.89
CA GLY A 5 0.76 -8.33 -6.69
C GLY A 5 1.66 -9.00 -7.72
N SER A 6 1.49 -8.68 -8.99
CA SER A 6 2.40 -9.11 -10.07
C SER A 6 3.20 -7.92 -10.57
N ALA A 7 4.51 -8.08 -10.72
CA ALA A 7 5.37 -7.05 -11.28
C ALA A 7 6.28 -7.63 -12.36
N ASP A 8 6.42 -6.89 -13.47
CA ASP A 8 7.47 -7.08 -14.45
C ASP A 8 8.44 -5.90 -14.31
N CYS A 9 9.64 -6.19 -13.80
CA CYS A 9 10.69 -5.22 -13.57
C CYS A 9 12.00 -5.62 -14.28
N GLY A 10 11.93 -6.52 -15.27
CA GLY A 10 13.11 -7.15 -15.87
C GLY A 10 13.84 -8.05 -14.88
N THR A 11 15.17 -8.15 -15.01
CA THR A 11 15.99 -9.08 -14.23
C THR A 11 15.91 -8.79 -12.73
N LEU A 12 15.38 -9.76 -12.01
CA LEU A 12 15.20 -9.70 -10.58
C LEU A 12 16.55 -9.85 -9.86
N VAL A 13 16.94 -8.84 -9.08
CA VAL A 13 18.23 -8.82 -8.36
C VAL A 13 18.15 -9.56 -7.04
N HIS A 14 17.05 -9.42 -6.29
CA HIS A 14 16.88 -10.09 -5.01
C HIS A 14 15.38 -10.37 -4.69
N PRO A 15 14.93 -11.63 -4.69
CA PRO A 15 13.49 -11.96 -4.64
C PRO A 15 12.79 -11.42 -3.40
N ARG A 16 13.41 -11.57 -2.23
CA ARG A 16 12.82 -11.09 -0.98
C ARG A 16 12.66 -9.57 -0.91
N LEU A 17 13.49 -8.81 -1.63
CA LEU A 17 13.36 -7.35 -1.69
C LEU A 17 12.22 -6.97 -2.63
N LEU A 18 12.07 -7.65 -3.76
CA LEU A 18 10.93 -7.42 -4.64
C LEU A 18 9.61 -7.72 -3.93
N GLY A 19 9.52 -8.87 -3.25
CA GLY A 19 8.33 -9.22 -2.47
C GLY A 19 7.99 -8.20 -1.38
N SER A 20 8.98 -7.65 -0.68
CA SER A 20 8.75 -6.62 0.34
C SER A 20 8.32 -5.28 -0.28
N GLN A 21 8.85 -4.91 -1.46
CA GLN A 21 8.40 -3.74 -2.21
C GLN A 21 6.96 -3.88 -2.70
N ILE A 22 6.59 -5.04 -3.27
CA ILE A 22 5.22 -5.30 -3.72
C ILE A 22 4.25 -5.30 -2.52
N HIS A 23 4.64 -5.90 -1.41
CA HIS A 23 3.83 -5.91 -0.18
C HIS A 23 3.63 -4.50 0.39
N SER A 24 4.73 -3.76 0.61
CA SER A 24 4.67 -2.40 1.17
C SER A 24 4.00 -1.41 0.23
N GLY A 25 4.21 -1.54 -1.09
CA GLY A 25 3.56 -0.74 -2.12
C GLY A 25 2.06 -1.02 -2.19
N GLY A 26 1.64 -2.29 -2.07
CA GLY A 26 0.24 -2.68 -1.99
C GLY A 26 -0.46 -2.03 -0.80
N ILE A 27 0.11 -2.11 0.41
CA ILE A 27 -0.45 -1.47 1.62
C ILE A 27 -0.55 0.04 1.44
N GLN A 28 0.49 0.69 0.89
CA GLN A 28 0.45 2.13 0.61
C GLN A 28 -0.66 2.49 -0.39
N GLY A 29 -0.81 1.72 -1.47
CA GLY A 29 -1.86 1.90 -2.47
C GLY A 29 -3.25 1.76 -1.86
N PHE A 30 -3.49 0.74 -1.02
CA PHE A 30 -4.74 0.60 -0.28
C PHE A 30 -4.99 1.76 0.67
N GLY A 31 -3.95 2.27 1.33
CA GLY A 31 -4.03 3.49 2.15
C GLY A 31 -4.53 4.68 1.36
N ILE A 32 -3.95 4.95 0.18
CA ILE A 32 -4.37 6.03 -0.72
C ILE A 32 -5.81 5.83 -1.19
N ALA A 33 -6.17 4.60 -1.58
CA ALA A 33 -7.49 4.30 -2.12
C ALA A 33 -8.62 4.39 -1.07
N LEU A 34 -8.34 4.05 0.19
CA LEU A 34 -9.39 3.87 1.20
C LEU A 34 -9.40 4.95 2.28
N SER A 35 -8.24 5.37 2.78
CA SER A 35 -8.17 6.14 4.04
C SER A 35 -7.47 7.50 3.92
N GLN A 36 -6.44 7.63 3.08
CA GLN A 36 -5.59 8.83 3.01
C GLN A 36 -6.20 9.90 2.09
N LYS A 37 -7.12 10.69 2.65
CA LYS A 37 -7.87 11.71 1.91
C LYS A 37 -7.27 13.10 2.07
N TRP A 38 -7.23 13.82 0.96
CA TRP A 38 -6.77 15.20 0.90
C TRP A 38 -7.96 16.14 1.11
N VAL A 39 -8.28 16.41 2.38
CA VAL A 39 -9.41 17.27 2.74
C VAL A 39 -8.90 18.67 3.08
N PHE A 40 -9.44 19.66 2.38
CA PHE A 40 -9.16 21.08 2.60
C PHE A 40 -10.42 21.82 3.01
N ASP A 41 -10.27 22.81 3.90
CA ASP A 41 -11.34 23.73 4.25
C ASP A 41 -11.71 24.61 3.04
N ARG A 42 -13.02 24.77 2.78
CA ARG A 42 -13.54 25.51 1.63
C ARG A 42 -13.32 27.01 1.73
N ARG A 43 -13.22 27.56 2.94
CA ARG A 43 -13.09 29.01 3.16
C ARG A 43 -11.65 29.50 3.03
N TRP A 44 -10.70 28.78 3.62
CA TRP A 44 -9.30 29.22 3.69
C TRP A 44 -8.31 28.29 2.97
N GLY A 45 -8.76 27.18 2.39
CA GLY A 45 -7.89 26.22 1.71
C GLY A 45 -6.93 25.49 2.66
N LEU A 46 -7.21 25.48 3.97
CA LEU A 46 -6.35 24.85 4.96
C LEU A 46 -6.55 23.33 4.95
N SER A 47 -5.46 22.56 4.90
CA SER A 47 -5.55 21.10 5.03
C SER A 47 -6.04 20.70 6.43
N VAL A 48 -7.05 19.83 6.47
CA VAL A 48 -7.61 19.26 7.70
C VAL A 48 -6.91 17.93 8.05
N ALA A 49 -6.40 17.23 7.05
CA ALA A 49 -5.76 15.91 7.17
C ALA A 49 -4.25 15.98 7.53
N LYS A 50 -3.87 16.85 8.49
CA LYS A 50 -2.45 17.07 8.84
C LYS A 50 -1.84 16.02 9.79
N ARG A 51 -2.67 15.23 10.46
CA ARG A 51 -2.24 14.31 11.53
C ARG A 51 -2.62 12.88 11.18
N PHE A 52 -1.86 11.91 11.68
CA PHE A 52 -2.09 10.49 11.38
C PHE A 52 -3.45 9.98 11.85
N TYR A 53 -4.01 10.51 12.93
CA TYR A 53 -5.36 10.12 13.33
C TYR A 53 -6.44 10.62 12.34
N ASN A 54 -6.20 11.75 11.66
CA ASN A 54 -7.11 12.30 10.64
C ASN A 54 -6.95 11.60 9.29
N ASN A 55 -5.71 11.35 8.87
CA ASN A 55 -5.41 10.73 7.58
C ASN A 55 -5.46 9.19 7.62
N ARG A 56 -5.58 8.61 8.83
CA ARG A 56 -5.64 7.17 9.15
C ARG A 56 -4.82 6.31 8.18
N PRO A 57 -3.48 6.41 8.19
CA PRO A 57 -2.66 5.50 7.40
C PRO A 57 -2.92 4.05 7.85
N PRO A 58 -2.76 3.05 6.97
CA PRO A 58 -2.94 1.65 7.31
C PRO A 58 -2.06 1.25 8.50
N GLY A 59 -2.68 0.60 9.49
CA GLY A 59 -2.00 -0.02 10.62
C GLY A 59 -1.86 -1.53 10.45
N ILE A 60 -1.24 -2.19 11.42
CA ILE A 60 -1.03 -3.65 11.40
C ILE A 60 -2.34 -4.44 11.32
N LEU A 61 -3.43 -3.91 11.87
CA LEU A 61 -4.75 -4.55 11.83
C LEU A 61 -5.45 -4.39 10.49
N ASP A 62 -5.00 -3.47 9.63
CA ASP A 62 -5.55 -3.29 8.28
C ASP A 62 -4.87 -4.23 7.26
N VAL A 63 -3.80 -4.94 7.66
CA VAL A 63 -3.11 -5.95 6.84
C VAL A 63 -3.70 -7.34 7.11
N PRO A 64 -4.01 -8.14 6.07
CA PRO A 64 -4.58 -9.47 6.26
C PRO A 64 -3.59 -10.44 6.93
N HIS A 65 -4.01 -11.05 8.04
CA HIS A 65 -3.20 -12.01 8.82
C HIS A 65 -3.53 -13.48 8.51
N GLU A 66 -4.79 -13.79 8.16
CA GLU A 66 -5.21 -15.17 7.85
C GLU A 66 -4.65 -15.67 6.52
N ARG A 67 -4.55 -14.78 5.53
CA ARG A 67 -4.00 -15.05 4.20
C ARG A 67 -2.99 -13.96 3.88
N PRO A 68 -1.68 -14.27 3.90
CA PRO A 68 -0.65 -13.30 3.56
C PRO A 68 -0.84 -12.79 2.13
N MET A 69 -0.56 -11.51 1.92
CA MET A 69 -0.55 -10.93 0.58
C MET A 69 0.51 -11.63 -0.29
N GLY A 70 0.06 -12.30 -1.35
CA GLY A 70 0.94 -12.97 -2.30
C GLY A 70 1.61 -12.00 -3.26
N TRP A 71 2.71 -12.44 -3.86
CA TRP A 71 3.33 -11.75 -4.98
C TRP A 71 3.93 -12.75 -5.97
N THR A 72 4.10 -12.32 -7.21
CA THR A 72 4.73 -13.09 -8.29
C THR A 72 5.50 -12.12 -9.21
N ALA A 73 6.61 -12.59 -9.77
CA ALA A 73 7.32 -11.88 -10.83
C ALA A 73 7.26 -12.67 -12.14
N ALA A 74 7.26 -11.98 -13.28
CA ALA A 74 7.21 -12.61 -14.60
C ALA A 74 8.41 -13.54 -14.90
N GLU A 75 9.54 -13.31 -14.21
CA GLU A 75 10.80 -14.05 -14.35
C GLU A 75 10.98 -15.14 -13.27
N GLU A 76 9.99 -15.33 -12.39
CA GLU A 76 10.00 -16.40 -11.39
C GLU A 76 9.47 -17.70 -12.05
N PRO A 77 10.21 -18.84 -11.98
CA PRO A 77 9.79 -20.08 -12.61
C PRO A 77 8.53 -20.70 -11.99
#